data_AF-A0A3B1C3B1-F1
#
_entry.id   AF-A0A3B1C3B1-F1
#
_cell.length_a   1.000
_cell.length_b   1.000
_cell.length_c   1.000
_cell.angle_alpha   90.00
_cell.angle_beta   90.00
_cell.angle_gamma   90.00
#
_symmetry.space_group_name_H-M   'P 1'
#
loop_
_entity.id
_entity.type
_entity.pdbx_description
1 polymer ?
#
loop_
_entity_poly.entity_id
_entity_poly.type
_entity_poly.pdbx_seq_one_letter_code
_entity_poly.pdbx_strand_id
1 'polypeptide(L)' 'MSNIENTDQSQWYALMVRSQNEFSISRLLEQKLNIGALVPSKKVWKRQGGKVKIFNKPLFKSYVFVN' A
#
# COMPACT_ATOMS: atom_id res chain seq x y z
N MET A 1 -5.50 -9.05 39.02
CA MET A 1 -6.02 -7.87 38.27
C MET A 1 -4.87 -7.34 37.43
N SER A 2 -4.78 -7.74 36.17
CA SER A 2 -3.76 -7.20 35.25
C SER A 2 -4.30 -5.91 34.65
N ASN A 3 -3.60 -4.80 34.90
CA ASN A 3 -3.85 -3.50 34.27
C ASN A 3 -3.76 -3.69 32.75
N ILE A 4 -4.88 -3.50 32.06
CA ILE A 4 -4.92 -3.41 30.61
C ILE A 4 -4.45 -1.98 30.29
N GLU A 5 -3.16 -1.82 30.02
CA GLU A 5 -2.66 -0.61 29.40
C GLU A 5 -3.25 -0.54 27.99
N ASN A 6 -4.30 0.28 27.82
CA ASN A 6 -4.76 0.72 26.50
C ASN A 6 -3.70 1.68 25.93
N THR A 7 -2.54 1.14 25.56
CA THR A 7 -1.67 1.84 24.63
C THR A 7 -2.28 1.67 23.25
N ASP A 8 -2.91 2.73 22.74
CA ASP A 8 -3.24 2.93 21.32
C ASP A 8 -1.94 2.97 20.49
N GLN A 9 -1.18 1.88 20.50
CA GLN A 9 -0.04 1.69 19.63
C GLN A 9 -0.61 1.36 18.25
N SER A 10 -0.65 2.38 17.40
CA SER A 10 -0.80 2.24 15.95
C SER A 10 0.18 1.18 15.44
N GLN A 11 -0.30 -0.04 15.23
CA GLN A 11 0.50 -1.15 14.72
C GLN A 11 0.36 -1.21 13.21
N TRP A 12 1.50 -1.32 12.52
CA TRP A 12 1.52 -1.47 11.07
C TRP A 12 1.53 -2.94 10.67
N TYR A 13 0.72 -3.29 9.68
CA TYR A 13 0.64 -4.62 9.11
C TYR A 13 0.96 -4.59 7.62
N ALA A 14 1.54 -5.69 7.10
CA ALA A 14 1.77 -5.87 5.67
C ALA A 14 0.77 -6.90 5.11
N LEU A 15 -0.10 -6.46 4.21
CA LEU A 15 -1.07 -7.31 3.53
C LEU A 15 -0.50 -7.80 2.21
N MET A 16 -0.50 -9.11 2.01
CA MET A 16 -0.18 -9.70 0.70
C MET A 16 -1.40 -9.60 -0.21
N VAL A 17 -1.21 -9.03 -1.40
CA VAL A 17 -2.26 -8.84 -2.41
C VAL A 17 -1.84 -9.44 -3.74
N ARG A 18 -2.80 -9.61 -4.65
CA ARG A 18 -2.47 -9.99 -6.02
C ARG A 18 -1.57 -8.92 -6.66
N SER A 19 -0.50 -9.35 -7.31
CA SER A 19 0.44 -8.45 -7.97
C SER A 19 -0.27 -7.50 -8.95
N GLN A 20 0.17 -6.24 -8.99
CA GLN A 20 -0.38 -5.13 -9.80
C GLN A 20 -1.69 -4.53 -9.27
N ASN A 21 -2.28 -5.10 -8.20
CA ASN A 21 -3.50 -4.55 -7.58
C ASN A 21 -3.20 -3.68 -6.35
N GLU A 22 -1.94 -3.44 -6.01
CA GLU A 22 -1.53 -2.80 -4.75
C GLU A 22 -2.21 -1.43 -4.57
N PHE A 23 -2.14 -0.56 -5.59
CA PHE A 23 -2.76 0.76 -5.54
C PHE A 23 -4.29 0.72 -5.49
N SER A 24 -4.90 -0.24 -6.20
CA SER A 24 -6.36 -0.42 -6.19
C SER A 24 -6.86 -0.89 -4.84
N ILE A 25 -6.12 -1.80 -4.18
CA ILE A 25 -6.44 -2.28 -2.84
C ILE A 25 -6.24 -1.18 -1.80
N SER A 26 -5.13 -0.41 -1.84
CA SER A 26 -4.93 0.76 -0.96
C SER A 26 -6.13 1.69 -1.01
N ARG A 27 -6.54 2.08 -2.22
CA ARG A 27 -7.70 2.95 -2.44
C ARG A 27 -9.00 2.33 -1.93
N LEU A 28 -9.20 1.02 -2.09
CA LEU A 28 -10.38 0.34 -1.59
C LEU A 28 -10.43 0.34 -0.06
N LEU A 29 -9.30 0.06 0.60
CA LEU A 29 -9.17 0.05 2.07
C LEU A 29 -9.46 1.44 2.65
N GLU A 30 -8.85 2.47 2.07
CA GLU A 30 -9.08 3.86 2.46
C GLU A 30 -10.55 4.28 2.25
N GLN A 31 -11.12 4.01 1.07
CA GLN A 31 -12.45 4.53 0.71
C GLN A 31 -13.62 3.75 1.31
N LYS A 32 -13.50 2.43 1.46
CA LYS A 32 -14.62 1.58 1.90
C LYS A 32 -14.56 1.21 3.37
N LEU A 33 -13.36 1.10 3.93
CA LEU A 33 -13.15 0.62 5.30
C LEU A 33 -12.55 1.69 6.20
N ASN A 34 -12.18 2.84 5.66
CA ASN A 34 -11.52 3.93 6.39
C ASN A 34 -10.24 3.45 7.12
N ILE A 35 -9.54 2.50 6.52
CA ILE A 35 -8.26 1.97 7.02
C ILE A 35 -7.14 2.77 6.36
N GLY A 36 -6.17 3.25 7.15
CA GLY A 36 -5.02 3.95 6.63
C GLY A 36 -4.15 2.98 5.83
N ALA A 37 -4.03 3.18 4.53
CA ALA A 37 -3.24 2.31 3.66
C ALA A 37 -2.09 3.07 2.98
N LEU A 38 -0.98 2.37 2.75
CA LEU A 38 0.22 2.90 2.15
C LEU A 38 0.83 1.91 1.16
N VAL A 39 1.14 2.40 -0.03
CA VAL A 39 1.89 1.67 -1.06
C VAL A 39 3.14 2.47 -1.42
N PRO A 40 4.30 2.18 -0.79
CA PRO A 40 5.56 2.79 -1.17
C PRO A 40 5.83 2.53 -2.66
N SER A 41 6.19 3.57 -3.42
CA SER A 41 6.35 3.46 -4.88
C SER A 41 7.64 4.11 -5.38
N LYS A 42 8.12 3.64 -6.52
CA LYS A 42 9.27 4.19 -7.25
C LYS A 42 8.89 4.58 -8.67
N LYS A 43 9.53 5.63 -9.18
CA LYS A 43 9.41 6.04 -10.58
C LYS A 43 10.25 5.12 -11.46
N VAL A 44 9.65 4.63 -12.54
CA VAL A 44 10.33 3.82 -13.56
C VAL A 44 10.10 4.40 -14.94
N TRP A 45 11.15 4.42 -15.75
CA TRP A 45 11.09 4.83 -17.13
C TRP A 45 10.75 3.61 -17.99
N LYS A 46 9.69 3.68 -18.79
CA LYS A 46 9.31 2.60 -19.70
C LYS A 46 8.90 3.18 -21.04
N ARG A 47 9.31 2.52 -22.13
CA ARG A 47 8.80 2.84 -23.47
C ARG A 47 7.39 2.27 -23.63
N GLN A 48 6.46 3.11 -24.08
CA GLN A 48 5.09 2.73 -24.42
C GLN A 48 4.66 3.50 -25.66
N GLY A 49 4.27 2.79 -26.72
CA GLY A 49 3.88 3.42 -27.99
C GLY A 49 4.98 4.30 -28.60
N GLY A 50 6.23 3.83 -28.57
CA GLY A 50 7.40 4.55 -29.10
C GLY A 50 7.91 5.72 -28.25
N LYS A 51 7.17 6.15 -27.22
CA LYS A 51 7.57 7.25 -26.33
C LYS A 51 8.04 6.73 -24.98
N VAL A 52 9.04 7.38 -24.38
CA VAL A 52 9.45 7.12 -23.00
C VAL A 52 8.47 7.81 -22.06
N LYS A 53 7.90 7.06 -21.12
CA LYS A 53 6.98 7.56 -20.10
C LYS A 53 7.48 7.15 -18.71
N ILE A 54 7.17 7.98 -17.72
CA ILE A 54 7.44 7.71 -16.30
C ILE A 54 6.21 7.05 -15.70
N PHE A 55 6.38 5.91 -15.05
CA PHE A 55 5.33 5.19 -14.33
C PHE A 55 5.71 5.07 -12.87
N ASN A 56 4.71 5.11 -11.99
CA ASN A 56 4.90 4.70 -10.59
C ASN A 56 4.66 3.20 -10.49
N LYS A 57 5.60 2.48 -9.89
CA LYS A 57 5.45 1.06 -9.55
C LYS A 57 5.63 0.86 -8.05
N PRO A 58 4.95 -0.14 -7.46
CA PRO A 58 5.20 -0.50 -6.08
C PRO A 58 6.69 -0.79 -5.85
N LEU A 59 7.23 -0.26 -4.77
CA LEU A 59 8.57 -0.54 -4.31
C LEU A 59 8.65 -2.00 -3.84
N PHE A 60 7.63 -2.42 -3.06
CA PHE A 60 7.38 -3.79 -2.65
C PHE A 60 6.21 -4.35 -3.45
N LYS A 61 6.48 -5.30 -4.34
CA LYS A 61 5.42 -5.93 -5.15
C LYS A 61 4.53 -6.78 -4.26
N SER A 62 3.24 -6.81 -4.58
CA SER A 62 2.23 -7.65 -3.92
C SER A 62 2.03 -7.32 -2.44
N TYR A 63 2.45 -6.15 -1.96
CA TYR A 63 2.27 -5.73 -0.57
C TYR A 63 1.61 -4.36 -0.46
N VAL A 64 0.72 -4.23 0.52
CA VAL A 64 0.10 -2.97 0.97
C VAL A 64 0.31 -2.88 2.47
N PHE A 65 0.73 -1.73 2.98
CA PHE A 65 0.94 -1.51 4.42
C PHE A 65 -0.29 -0.80 4.99
N VAL A 66 -0.77 -1.25 6.15
CA VAL A 66 -1.97 -0.70 6.79
C VAL A 66 -1.76 -0.39 8.27
N ASN A 67 -2.50 0.58 8.79
CA ASN A 67 -2.55 1.00 10.19
C ASN A 67 -4.02 1.19 10.60
#